data_AF-A0A1C5FC52-F1
#
_entry.id   AF-A0A1C5FC52-F1
#
_cell.length_a   1.000
_cell.length_b   1.000
_cell.length_c   1.000
_cell.angle_alpha   90.00
_cell.angle_beta   90.00
_cell.angle_gamma   90.00
#
_symmetry.space_group_name_H-M   'P 1'
#
loop_
_entity.id
_entity.type
_entity.pdbx_description
1 polymer ?
#
loop_
_entity_poly.entity_id
_entity_poly.type
_entity_poly.pdbx_seq_one_letter_code
_entity_poly.pdbx_strand_id
1 'polypeptide(L)'
;PNHTAKLSRDNLLEAEERGLRDELADEFPLLDDPLLVDALVYCDMTTTPDGLRTTSEERLSEILGRYGEDSVVGRFIRRATPHIHASVGRVRAAAAEAGIEL
;
A
#
# COMPACT_ATOMS: atom_id res chain seq x y z
N PRO A 1 8.21 -15.58 -20.52
CA PRO A 1 8.93 -14.67 -19.60
C PRO A 1 8.12 -14.52 -18.31
N ASN A 2 8.64 -15.05 -17.20
CA ASN A 2 7.97 -15.05 -15.90
C ASN A 2 7.59 -13.61 -15.52
N HIS A 3 6.29 -13.31 -15.48
CA HIS A 3 5.76 -12.21 -14.70
C HIS A 3 5.80 -12.65 -13.24
N THR A 4 6.97 -12.59 -12.60
CA THR A 4 7.07 -12.69 -11.14
C THR A 4 6.35 -11.48 -10.58
N ALA A 5 5.18 -11.69 -9.95
CA ALA A 5 4.63 -10.70 -9.06
C ALA A 5 5.69 -10.40 -7.99
N LYS A 6 5.80 -9.14 -7.57
CA LYS A 6 6.72 -8.73 -6.52
C LYS A 6 5.90 -8.10 -5.41
N LEU A 7 6.25 -8.34 -4.15
CA LEU A 7 5.51 -7.83 -3.00
C LEU A 7 6.04 -6.46 -2.56
N SER A 8 5.13 -5.63 -2.05
CA SER A 8 5.52 -4.50 -1.21
C SER A 8 5.73 -4.96 0.25
N ARG A 9 6.42 -4.14 1.05
CA ARG A 9 6.60 -4.40 2.48
C ARG A 9 5.27 -4.51 3.23
N ASP A 10 4.25 -3.76 2.80
CA ASP A 10 2.93 -3.80 3.42
C ASP A 10 2.23 -5.14 3.12
N ASN A 11 2.41 -5.71 1.92
CA ASN A 11 1.83 -7.02 1.62
C ASN A 11 2.39 -8.14 2.51
N LEU A 12 3.65 -8.04 2.95
CA LEU A 12 4.21 -8.99 3.91
C LEU A 12 3.60 -8.85 5.31
N LEU A 13 3.09 -7.67 5.68
CA LEU A 13 2.34 -7.50 6.93
C LEU A 13 0.99 -8.19 6.86
N GLU A 14 0.28 -8.09 5.72
CA GLU A 14 -0.97 -8.83 5.54
C GLU A 14 -0.73 -10.35 5.46
N ALA A 15 0.32 -10.76 4.74
CA ALA A 15 0.72 -12.17 4.66
C ALA A 15 0.99 -12.75 6.06
N GLU A 16 1.63 -11.98 6.95
CA GLU A 16 1.84 -12.35 8.34
C GLU A 16 0.52 -12.54 9.12
N GLU A 17 -0.45 -11.63 8.97
CA GLU A 17 -1.78 -11.78 9.58
C GLU A 17 -2.53 -13.03 9.09
N ARG A 18 -2.13 -13.59 7.94
CA ARG A 18 -2.69 -14.80 7.32
C ARG A 18 -1.82 -16.05 7.55
N GLY A 19 -0.66 -15.93 8.19
CA GLY A 19 0.27 -17.04 8.38
C GLY A 19 1.03 -17.48 7.13
N LEU A 20 1.10 -16.64 6.09
CA LEU A 20 1.67 -16.93 4.77
C LEU A 20 2.95 -16.13 4.47
N ARG A 21 3.56 -15.50 5.49
CA ARG A 21 4.68 -14.58 5.30
C ARG A 21 5.86 -15.24 4.59
N ASP A 22 6.31 -16.40 5.08
CA ASP A 22 7.51 -17.05 4.58
C ASP A 22 7.28 -17.61 3.17
N GLU A 23 6.14 -18.29 2.96
CA GLU A 23 5.73 -18.84 1.65
C GLU A 23 5.69 -17.75 0.58
N LEU A 24 5.07 -16.60 0.88
CA LEU A 24 4.94 -15.51 -0.07
C LEU A 24 6.24 -14.70 -0.25
N ALA A 25 7.08 -14.60 0.78
CA ALA A 25 8.39 -13.96 0.66
C ALA A 25 9.34 -14.79 -0.23
N ASP A 26 9.26 -16.12 -0.16
CA ASP A 26 10.04 -17.03 -1.00
C ASP A 26 9.54 -17.03 -2.45
N GLU A 27 8.22 -16.99 -2.67
CA GLU A 27 7.63 -16.97 -4.01
C GLU A 27 7.77 -15.61 -4.72
N PHE A 28 7.63 -14.52 -3.98
CA PHE A 28 7.54 -13.17 -4.53
C PHE A 28 8.55 -12.23 -3.87
N PRO A 29 9.76 -12.09 -4.47
CA PRO A 29 10.77 -11.16 -3.99
C PRO A 29 10.24 -9.73 -3.89
N LEU A 30 10.80 -8.94 -2.96
CA LEU A 30 10.44 -7.54 -2.81
C LEU A 30 10.80 -6.73 -4.07
N LEU A 31 10.04 -5.67 -4.31
CA LEU A 31 10.38 -4.67 -5.31
C LEU A 31 11.64 -3.91 -4.90
N ASP A 32 12.63 -3.88 -5.79
CA ASP A 32 13.93 -3.23 -5.58
C ASP A 32 13.93 -1.73 -5.93
N ASP A 33 12.84 -1.22 -6.52
CA ASP A 33 12.65 0.20 -6.86
C ASP A 33 11.74 0.87 -5.82
N PRO A 34 12.30 1.66 -4.89
CA PRO A 34 11.52 2.28 -3.82
C PRO A 34 10.49 3.29 -4.33
N LEU A 35 10.81 4.03 -5.41
CA LEU A 35 9.91 5.05 -5.94
C LEU A 35 8.70 4.40 -6.63
N LEU A 36 8.93 3.29 -7.35
CA LEU A 36 7.84 2.51 -7.93
C LEU A 36 6.93 1.93 -6.84
N VAL A 37 7.50 1.40 -5.75
CA VAL A 37 6.70 0.91 -4.61
C VAL A 37 5.85 2.03 -4.02
N ASP A 38 6.45 3.19 -3.79
CA ASP A 38 5.72 4.34 -3.24
C ASP A 38 4.63 4.83 -4.18
N ALA A 39 4.87 4.84 -5.50
CA ALA A 39 3.88 5.21 -6.50
C ALA A 39 2.70 4.24 -6.54
N LEU A 40 2.94 2.93 -6.43
CA LEU A 40 1.88 1.93 -6.37
C LEU A 40 1.02 2.08 -5.10
N VAL A 41 1.67 2.27 -3.94
CA VAL A 41 0.98 2.55 -2.67
C VAL A 41 0.18 3.84 -2.77
N TYR A 42 0.76 4.90 -3.34
CA TYR A 42 0.06 6.16 -3.58
C TYR A 42 -1.20 5.95 -4.43
N CYS A 43 -1.08 5.26 -5.57
CA CYS A 43 -2.21 5.01 -6.47
C CYS A 43 -3.32 4.23 -5.77
N ASP A 44 -2.99 3.16 -5.04
CA ASP A 44 -3.98 2.35 -4.31
C ASP A 44 -4.68 3.15 -3.19
N MET A 45 -3.89 3.92 -2.42
CA MET A 45 -4.37 4.61 -1.23
C MET A 45 -4.92 6.01 -1.51
N THR A 46 -4.89 6.50 -2.75
CA THR A 46 -5.54 7.75 -3.17
C THR A 46 -6.63 7.55 -4.22
N THR A 47 -7.03 6.30 -4.43
CA THR A 47 -8.09 5.92 -5.36
C THR A 47 -9.15 5.07 -4.65
N THR A 48 -10.43 5.42 -4.83
CA THR A 48 -11.54 4.61 -4.34
C THR A 48 -11.72 3.35 -5.21
N PRO A 49 -12.47 2.33 -4.76
CA PRO A 49 -12.77 1.17 -5.60
C PRO A 49 -13.46 1.51 -6.93
N ASP A 50 -14.19 2.64 -6.98
CA ASP A 50 -14.84 3.15 -8.19
C ASP A 50 -13.92 4.01 -9.06
N GLY A 51 -12.64 4.10 -8.72
CA GLY A 51 -11.64 4.87 -9.48
C GLY A 51 -11.65 6.37 -9.22
N LEU A 52 -12.35 6.84 -8.18
CA LEU A 52 -12.39 8.26 -7.83
C LEU A 52 -11.18 8.65 -6.97
N ARG A 53 -10.74 9.91 -7.06
CA ARG A 53 -9.68 10.43 -6.19
C ARG A 53 -10.17 10.54 -4.74
N THR A 54 -9.28 10.23 -3.81
CA THR A 54 -9.49 10.39 -2.36
C THR A 54 -8.15 10.67 -1.67
N THR A 55 -8.18 10.98 -0.38
CA THR A 55 -6.99 11.08 0.47
C THR A 55 -6.67 9.73 1.11
N SER A 56 -5.41 9.54 1.52
CA SER A 56 -5.01 8.35 2.29
C SER A 56 -5.81 8.19 3.59
N GLU A 57 -6.12 9.29 4.24
CA GLU A 57 -6.83 9.38 5.51
C GLU A 57 -8.28 8.92 5.34
N GLU A 58 -8.99 9.44 4.34
CA GLU A 58 -10.35 9.03 4.00
C GLU A 58 -10.39 7.57 3.58
N ARG A 59 -9.42 7.12 2.75
CA ARG A 59 -9.34 5.74 2.30
C ARG A 59 -9.12 4.76 3.46
N LEU A 60 -8.24 5.10 4.40
CA LEU A 60 -8.00 4.31 5.62
C LEU A 60 -9.25 4.23 6.50
N SER A 61 -9.93 5.36 6.73
CA SER A 61 -11.18 5.40 7.50
C SER A 61 -12.26 4.55 6.84
N GLU A 62 -12.35 4.58 5.52
CA GLU A 62 -13.31 3.81 4.75
C GLU A 62 -13.01 2.31 4.84
N ILE A 63 -11.76 1.89 4.62
CA ILE A 63 -11.33 0.48 4.76
C ILE A 63 -11.64 -0.05 6.16
N LEU A 64 -11.33 0.73 7.21
CA LEU A 64 -11.63 0.33 8.59
C LEU A 64 -13.13 0.24 8.85
N GLY A 65 -13.94 1.16 8.31
CA GLY A 65 -15.39 1.11 8.40
C GLY A 65 -16.00 -0.11 7.70
N ARG A 66 -15.42 -0.52 6.56
CA ARG A 66 -15.91 -1.65 5.74
C ARG A 66 -15.59 -3.02 6.35
N TYR A 67 -14.38 -3.20 6.86
CA TYR A 67 -13.91 -4.50 7.34
C TYR A 67 -13.93 -4.65 8.86
N GLY A 68 -13.94 -3.56 9.62
CA GLY A 68 -13.83 -3.55 11.07
C GLY A 68 -12.38 -3.70 11.57
N GLU A 69 -12.09 -3.10 12.73
CA GLU A 69 -10.72 -2.97 13.28
C GLU A 69 -10.05 -4.31 13.64
N ASP A 70 -10.86 -5.30 14.04
CA ASP A 70 -10.40 -6.63 14.47
C ASP A 70 -10.30 -7.64 13.33
N SER A 71 -10.74 -7.28 12.13
CA SER A 71 -10.55 -8.13 10.95
C SER A 71 -9.07 -8.22 10.58
N VAL A 72 -8.71 -9.25 9.80
CA VAL A 72 -7.36 -9.38 9.22
C VAL A 72 -6.95 -8.09 8.50
N VAL A 73 -7.86 -7.54 7.69
CA VAL A 73 -7.65 -6.28 6.95
C VAL A 73 -7.49 -5.10 7.91
N GLY A 74 -8.33 -4.99 8.94
CA GLY A 74 -8.28 -3.91 9.92
C GLY A 74 -7.01 -3.89 10.78
N ARG A 75 -6.49 -5.06 11.17
CA ARG A 75 -5.21 -5.16 11.89
C ARG A 75 -4.03 -4.83 10.99
N PHE A 76 -4.02 -5.41 9.78
CA PHE A 76 -3.00 -5.12 8.77
C PHE A 76 -2.92 -3.63 8.45
N ILE A 77 -4.05 -3.01 8.08
CA ILE A 77 -4.05 -1.64 7.57
C ILE A 77 -3.62 -0.63 8.64
N ARG A 78 -3.96 -0.87 9.92
CA ARG A 78 -3.47 -0.06 11.03
C ARG A 78 -1.95 -0.16 11.20
N ARG A 79 -1.38 -1.36 11.04
CA ARG A 79 0.09 -1.56 11.08
C ARG A 79 0.78 -0.87 9.89
N ALA A 80 0.16 -0.90 8.71
CA ALA A 80 0.70 -0.29 7.48
C ALA A 80 0.50 1.24 7.41
N THR A 81 -0.43 1.81 8.19
CA THR A 81 -0.82 3.24 8.14
C THR A 81 0.36 4.23 8.11
N PRO A 82 1.38 4.12 9.00
CA PRO A 82 2.51 5.04 8.95
C PRO A 82 3.32 4.95 7.65
N HIS A 83 3.45 3.74 7.09
CA HIS A 83 4.16 3.52 5.83
C HIS A 83 3.37 4.10 4.64
N ILE A 84 2.04 3.89 4.62
CA ILE A 84 1.13 4.44 3.61
C ILE A 84 1.24 5.97 3.54
N HIS A 85 1.10 6.67 4.67
CA HIS A 85 1.21 8.13 4.68
C HIS A 85 2.59 8.61 4.24
N ALA A 86 3.65 7.90 4.65
CA ALA A 86 5.01 8.25 4.25
C ALA A 86 5.23 8.07 2.74
N SER A 87 4.72 6.99 2.15
CA SER A 87 4.76 6.77 0.69
C SER A 87 3.99 7.85 -0.06
N VAL A 88 2.78 8.20 0.40
CA VAL A 88 1.99 9.30 -0.20
C VAL A 88 2.75 10.63 -0.14
N GLY A 89 3.36 10.95 0.99
CA GLY A 89 4.17 12.15 1.15
C GLY A 89 5.38 12.18 0.20
N ARG A 90 6.10 11.06 0.06
CA ARG A 90 7.26 10.96 -0.85
C ARG A 90 6.86 11.13 -2.32
N VAL A 91 5.75 10.53 -2.75
CA VAL A 91 5.27 10.69 -4.14
C VAL A 91 4.84 12.12 -4.43
N ARG A 92 4.12 12.76 -3.51
CA ARG A 92 3.73 14.17 -3.66
C ARG A 92 4.94 15.10 -3.74
N ALA A 93 5.96 14.85 -2.92
CA ALA A 93 7.21 15.62 -2.97
C ALA A 93 7.94 15.43 -4.30
N ALA A 94 8.12 14.18 -4.75
CA ALA A 94 8.77 13.88 -6.03
C ALA A 94 8.02 14.48 -7.22
N ALA A 95 6.69 14.47 -7.20
CA ALA A 95 5.88 15.10 -8.25
C ALA A 95 6.04 16.63 -8.26
N ALA A 96 6.04 17.27 -7.10
CA ALA A 96 6.28 18.70 -7.00
C ALA A 96 7.67 19.10 -7.52
N GLU A 97 8.71 18.31 -7.20
CA GLU A 97 10.07 18.48 -7.73
C GLU A 97 10.12 18.33 -9.27
N ALA A 98 9.27 17.45 -9.82
CA ALA A 98 9.12 17.26 -11.26
C ALA A 98 8.18 18.28 -11.94
N GLY A 99 7.57 19.20 -11.19
CA GLY A 99 6.62 20.20 -11.72
C GLY A 99 5.25 19.63 -12.07
N ILE A 100 4.85 18.51 -11.44
CA ILE A 100 3.57 17.83 -11.64
C ILE A 100 2.69 18.09 -10.41
N GLU A 101 1.45 18.55 -10.62
CA GLU A 101 0.44 18.63 -9.57
C GLU A 101 -0.34 17.30 -9.46
N LEU A 102 -0.39 16.75 -8.25
CA LEU A 102 -1.08 15.49 -7.93
C LEU A 102 -2.29 15.69 -7.03
#